data_AF-A0A1B3XT12-F1
#
_entry.id   AF-A0A1B3XT12-F1
#
_cell.length_a   1.000
_cell.length_b   1.000
_cell.length_c   1.000
_cell.angle_alpha   90.00
_cell.angle_beta   90.00
_cell.angle_gamma   90.00
#
_symmetry.space_group_name_H-M   'P 1'
#
loop_
_entity.id
_entity.type
_entity.pdbx_description
1 polymer ?
#
loop_
_entity_poly.entity_id
_entity_poly.type
_entity_poly.pdbx_seq_one_letter_code
_entity_poly.pdbx_strand_id
1 'polypeptide(L)'
;MKNSSRWSIVFAVMGAAAFGSSFISKAAFDFLMIFGFAASSLGMLLSFGAMYKNERGKTKFMAVAAFFLGFILVWNEPFQVIRLLTWLRN
;
A
#
# COMPACT_ATOMS: atom_id res chain seq x y z
N MET A 1 -13.00 18.08 6.41
CA MET A 1 -12.17 16.86 6.39
C MET A 1 -10.82 17.22 6.97
N LYS A 2 -10.41 16.64 8.11
CA LYS A 2 -9.12 16.94 8.74
C LYS A 2 -8.00 16.40 7.84
N ASN A 3 -6.84 17.06 7.84
CA ASN A 3 -5.75 16.80 6.90
C ASN A 3 -5.34 15.32 6.82
N SER A 4 -5.40 14.56 7.93
CA SER A 4 -5.05 13.13 7.96
C SER A 4 -5.90 12.26 7.01
N SER A 5 -7.20 12.56 6.85
CA SER A 5 -8.04 11.79 5.92
C SER A 5 -7.69 12.08 4.46
N ARG A 6 -7.19 13.28 4.12
CA ARG A 6 -6.73 13.59 2.75
C ARG A 6 -5.43 12.87 2.44
N TRP A 7 -4.47 12.89 3.35
CA TRP A 7 -3.19 12.19 3.18
C TRP A 7 -3.37 10.69 3.03
N SER A 8 -4.27 10.06 3.80
CA SER A 8 -4.56 8.63 3.67
C SER A 8 -5.09 8.24 2.27
N ILE A 9 -5.94 9.09 1.66
CA ILE A 9 -6.43 8.87 0.29
C ILE A 9 -5.30 9.01 -0.72
N VAL A 10 -4.46 10.04 -0.59
CA VAL A 10 -3.30 10.24 -1.48
C VAL A 10 -2.36 9.03 -1.44
N PHE A 11 -2.04 8.54 -0.25
CA PHE A 11 -1.21 7.34 -0.09
C PHE A 11 -1.87 6.08 -0.66
N ALA A 12 -3.18 5.92 -0.50
CA ALA A 12 -3.91 4.78 -1.07
C ALA A 12 -3.91 4.80 -2.61
N VAL A 13 -4.14 5.97 -3.21
CA VAL A 13 -4.09 6.14 -4.67
C VAL A 13 -2.67 5.91 -5.20
N MET A 14 -1.67 6.44 -4.50
CA MET A 14 -0.26 6.26 -4.87
C MET A 14 0.18 4.79 -4.77
N GLY A 15 -0.24 4.08 -3.72
CA GLY A 15 0.02 2.65 -3.56
C GLY A 15 -0.64 1.82 -4.65
N ALA A 16 -1.92 2.09 -4.97
CA ALA A 16 -2.64 1.40 -6.04
C ALA A 16 -2.02 1.66 -7.43
N ALA A 17 -1.62 2.91 -7.71
CA ALA A 17 -0.96 3.27 -8.96
C ALA A 17 0.42 2.61 -9.11
N ALA A 18 1.18 2.53 -8.02
CA ALA A 18 2.47 1.82 -7.99
C ALA A 18 2.30 0.32 -8.25
N PHE A 19 1.30 -0.32 -7.64
CA PHE A 19 0.96 -1.72 -7.93
C PHE A 19 0.56 -1.92 -9.38
N GLY A 20 -0.35 -1.10 -9.93
CA GLY A 20 -0.74 -1.19 -11.34
C GLY A 20 0.45 -1.00 -12.30
N SER A 21 1.34 -0.06 -11.98
CA SER A 21 2.55 0.19 -12.77
C SER A 21 3.59 -0.92 -12.66
N SER A 22 3.64 -1.62 -11.52
CA SER A 22 4.54 -2.78 -11.34
C SER A 22 4.29 -3.83 -12.42
N PHE A 23 3.02 -4.19 -12.67
CA PHE A 23 2.65 -5.19 -13.68
C PHE A 23 3.03 -4.80 -15.12
N ILE A 24 3.17 -3.51 -15.41
CA ILE A 24 3.54 -3.01 -16.74
C ILE A 24 5.06 -3.06 -16.91
N SER A 25 5.83 -2.80 -15.86
CA SER A 25 7.29 -2.65 -15.94
C SER A 25 8.04 -3.76 -15.20
N LYS A 26 8.36 -4.85 -15.91
CA LYS A 26 9.15 -5.98 -15.39
C LYS A 26 10.53 -5.57 -14.84
N ALA A 27 11.17 -4.56 -15.43
CA ALA A 27 12.50 -4.10 -15.00
C ALA A 27 12.49 -3.38 -13.64
N ALA A 28 11.39 -2.70 -13.30
CA ALA A 28 11.22 -1.98 -12.05
C ALA A 28 10.22 -2.67 -11.10
N PHE A 29 9.80 -3.88 -11.45
CA PHE A 29 8.69 -4.60 -10.82
C PHE A 29 8.90 -4.76 -9.31
N ASP A 30 10.06 -5.30 -8.91
CA ASP A 30 10.39 -5.53 -7.50
C ASP A 30 10.42 -4.21 -6.71
N PHE A 31 10.97 -3.15 -7.29
CA PHE A 31 11.06 -1.82 -6.65
C PHE A 31 9.67 -1.16 -6.52
N LEU A 32 8.85 -1.22 -7.57
CA LEU A 32 7.49 -0.67 -7.61
C LEU A 32 6.56 -1.42 -6.64
N MET A 33 6.73 -2.73 -6.49
CA MET A 33 5.92 -3.49 -5.54
C MET A 33 6.24 -3.17 -4.09
N ILE A 34 7.53 -3.07 -3.74
CA ILE A 34 7.94 -2.65 -2.39
C ILE A 34 7.41 -1.25 -2.10
N PHE A 35 7.59 -0.33 -3.05
CA PHE A 35 7.10 1.04 -2.90
C PHE A 35 5.58 1.10 -2.75
N GLY A 36 4.84 0.35 -3.57
CA GLY A 36 3.38 0.25 -3.49
C GLY A 36 2.90 -0.32 -2.16
N PHE A 37 3.58 -1.36 -1.65
CA PHE A 37 3.28 -1.96 -0.36
C PHE A 37 3.58 -1.02 0.81
N ALA A 38 4.72 -0.32 0.78
CA ALA A 38 5.09 0.66 1.80
C ALA A 38 4.13 1.86 1.82
N ALA A 39 3.76 2.39 0.64
CA ALA A 39 2.79 3.48 0.50
C ALA A 39 1.41 3.09 1.03
N SER A 40 0.92 1.88 0.69
CA SER A 40 -0.34 1.34 1.21
C SER A 40 -0.30 1.12 2.73
N SER A 41 0.82 0.65 3.27
CA SER A 41 1.01 0.47 4.73
C SER A 41 0.93 1.80 5.49
N LEU A 42 1.59 2.84 4.97
CA LEU A 42 1.51 4.19 5.52
C LEU A 42 0.09 4.77 5.40
N GLY A 43 -0.57 4.55 4.25
CA GLY A 43 -1.96 4.93 4.03
C GLY A 43 -2.92 4.29 5.04
N MET A 44 -2.72 3.02 5.36
CA MET A 44 -3.45 2.27 6.39
C MET A 44 -3.22 2.87 7.78
N LEU A 45 -1.97 3.08 8.19
CA LEU A 45 -1.64 3.68 9.51
C LEU A 45 -2.29 5.05 9.69
N LEU A 46 -2.26 5.89 8.65
CA LEU A 46 -2.93 7.19 8.64
C LEU A 46 -4.46 7.06 8.75
N SER A 47 -5.05 6.05 8.12
CA SER A 47 -6.49 5.76 8.27
C SER A 47 -6.85 5.27 9.67
N PHE A 48 -6.04 4.41 10.28
CA PHE A 48 -6.22 4.03 11.69
C PHE A 48 -6.12 5.24 12.62
N GLY A 49 -5.18 6.15 12.40
CA GLY A 49 -5.09 7.41 13.14
C GLY A 49 -6.35 8.27 13.00
N ALA A 50 -6.96 8.31 11.82
CA ALA A 50 -8.22 9.02 11.57
C ALA A 50 -9.45 8.30 12.16
N MET A 51 -9.41 6.97 12.28
CA MET A 51 -10.41 6.19 13.02
C MET A 51 -10.31 6.45 14.52
N TYR A 52 -9.11 6.43 15.08
CA TYR A 52 -8.84 6.74 16.49
C TYR A 52 -9.29 8.17 16.86
N LYS A 53 -9.08 9.15 15.97
CA LYS A 53 -9.57 10.53 16.13
C LYS A 53 -11.08 10.72 15.87
N ASN A 54 -11.82 9.63 15.66
CA ASN A 54 -13.28 9.58 15.51
C ASN A 54 -13.85 10.53 14.44
N GLU A 55 -13.10 10.79 13.36
CA GLU A 55 -13.56 11.69 12.30
C GLU A 55 -14.84 11.15 11.62
N ARG A 56 -15.79 11.99 11.19
CA ARG A 56 -16.97 11.48 10.48
C ARG A 56 -16.66 11.38 8.99
N GLY A 57 -16.72 10.18 8.41
CA GLY A 57 -16.55 9.95 6.96
C GLY A 57 -16.23 8.50 6.60
N LYS A 58 -16.82 7.98 5.50
CA LYS A 58 -16.54 6.64 4.97
C LYS A 58 -15.18 6.51 4.28
N THR A 59 -14.51 7.63 4.01
CA THR A 59 -13.20 7.69 3.32
C THR A 59 -12.06 6.96 4.05
N LYS A 60 -12.20 6.72 5.35
CA LYS A 60 -11.20 6.00 6.16
C LYS A 60 -11.09 4.52 5.83
N PHE A 61 -12.16 3.92 5.31
CA PHE A 61 -12.17 2.50 4.97
C PHE A 61 -11.49 2.23 3.63
N MET A 62 -11.33 3.26 2.81
CA MET A 62 -10.79 3.15 1.46
C MET A 62 -9.30 2.80 1.46
N ALA A 63 -8.51 3.41 2.35
CA ALA A 63 -7.09 3.07 2.49
C ALA A 63 -6.86 1.69 3.14
N VAL A 64 -7.75 1.30 4.06
CA VAL A 64 -7.73 -0.05 4.65
C VAL A 64 -8.02 -1.10 3.59
N ALA A 65 -9.05 -0.90 2.76
CA ALA A 65 -9.36 -1.79 1.65
C ALA A 65 -8.21 -1.88 0.63
N ALA A 66 -7.61 -0.74 0.27
CA ALA A 66 -6.45 -0.71 -0.63
C ALA A 66 -5.25 -1.47 -0.08
N PHE A 67 -4.98 -1.38 1.23
CA PHE A 67 -3.94 -2.17 1.88
C PHE A 67 -4.23 -3.67 1.81
N PHE A 68 -5.44 -4.12 2.17
CA PHE A 68 -5.76 -5.54 2.13
C PHE A 68 -5.72 -6.12 0.71
N LEU A 69 -6.11 -5.34 -0.31
CA LEU A 69 -5.96 -5.76 -1.71
C LEU A 69 -4.49 -5.88 -2.12
N GLY A 70 -3.65 -4.91 -1.77
CA GLY A 70 -2.21 -4.98 -1.98
C GLY A 70 -1.56 -6.15 -1.23
N PHE A 71 -2.02 -6.42 -0.01
CA PHE A 71 -1.56 -7.54 0.80
C PHE A 71 -1.89 -8.89 0.15
N ILE A 72 -3.13 -9.07 -0.33
CA ILE A 72 -3.53 -10.29 -1.06
C ILE A 72 -2.71 -10.46 -2.33
N LEU A 73 -2.46 -9.38 -3.10
CA LEU A 73 -1.63 -9.44 -4.30
C LEU A 73 -0.19 -9.89 -3.98
N VAL A 74 0.43 -9.32 -2.94
CA VAL A 74 1.78 -9.71 -2.50
C VAL A 74 1.81 -11.14 -1.96
N TRP A 75 0.77 -11.58 -1.24
CA TRP A 75 0.70 -12.94 -0.69
C TRP A 75 0.31 -14.01 -1.71
N ASN A 76 -0.26 -13.64 -2.86
CA ASN A 76 -0.51 -14.59 -3.95
C ASN A 76 0.79 -14.99 -4.66
N GLU A 77 1.83 -14.15 -4.58
CA GLU A 77 3.20 -14.49 -4.95
C GLU A 77 4.12 -14.47 -3.71
N PRO A 78 3.94 -15.39 -2.74
CA PRO A 78 4.74 -15.41 -1.51
C PRO A 78 6.25 -15.63 -1.81
N PHE A 79 6.56 -16.19 -2.99
CA PHE A 79 7.91 -16.34 -3.50
C PHE A 79 8.61 -15.01 -3.81
N GLN A 80 7.90 -13.89 -4.00
CA GLN A 80 8.55 -12.60 -4.25
C GLN A 80 9.19 -12.03 -3.00
N VAL A 81 8.51 -12.05 -1.86
CA VAL A 81 9.09 -11.61 -0.58
C VAL A 81 10.27 -12.49 -0.20
N ILE A 82 10.15 -13.80 -0.40
CA ILE A 82 11.24 -14.76 -0.17
C ILE A 82 12.40 -14.47 -1.13
N ARG A 83 12.16 -14.36 -2.44
CA ARG A 83 13.18 -14.06 -3.47
C ARG A 83 13.93 -12.75 -3.17
N LEU A 84 13.22 -11.75 -2.66
CA LEU A 84 13.81 -10.46 -2.30
C LEU A 84 14.71 -10.55 -1.07
N LEU A 85 14.29 -11.29 -0.04
CA LEU A 85 15.14 -11.60 1.13
C LEU A 85 16.37 -12.43 0.72
N THR A 86 16.23 -13.29 -0.29
CA THR A 86 17.37 -14.05 -0.83
C THR A 86 18.38 -13.12 -1.53
N TRP A 87 17.92 -12.10 -2.26
CA TRP A 87 18.80 -11.11 -2.92
C TRP A 87 19.47 -10.15 -1.94
N LEU A 88 18.83 -9.80 -0.82
CA LEU A 88 19.46 -8.93 0.19
C LEU A 88 20.63 -9.59 0.92
N ARG A 89 20.71 -10.93 0.87
CA ARG A 89 21.74 -11.73 1.55
C ARG A 89 22.98 -11.99 0.68
N ASN A 90 22.95 -11.63 -0.60
CA ASN A 90 24.05 -11.86 -1.55
C ASN A 90 24.59 -10.54 -2.10
#